data_AF-A0AA37T6I5-F1
#
_entry.id   AF-A0AA37T6I5-F1
#
_cell.length_a   1.000
_cell.length_b   1.000
_cell.length_c   1.000
_cell.angle_alpha   90.00
_cell.angle_beta   90.00
_cell.angle_gamma   90.00
#
_symmetry.space_group_name_H-M   'P 1'
#
loop_
_entity.id
_entity.type
_entity.pdbx_description
1 polymer ?
#
loop_
_entity_poly.entity_id
_entity_poly.type
_entity_poly.pdbx_seq_one_letter_code
_entity_poly.pdbx_strand_id
1 'polypeptide(L)'
;MVRARHKNRSIGGYSLFEFIIVITVIGVLAAIGIKYYLQSQEEAQKALINASARSFASSVSSLRGHWLVNRTERGEIHSVDMEGVTVHLNEFGWAASAGESGSPSIHNQTPQECFFLWLGISQSSIDATIQGDENRGRATYHVSMPDSYICRYELAIKNNDTLFFDYNLRNGRVAVSTHFSL
;
A
#
# COMPACT_ATOMS: atom_id res chain seq x y z
N MET A 1 -25.97 -64.81 -18.45
CA MET A 1 -24.66 -64.44 -17.88
C MET A 1 -23.87 -63.70 -18.96
N VAL A 2 -23.90 -62.36 -18.98
CA VAL A 2 -23.24 -61.54 -20.02
C VAL A 2 -21.86 -61.12 -19.50
N ARG A 3 -20.79 -61.55 -20.17
CA ARG A 3 -19.40 -61.27 -19.78
C ARG A 3 -18.96 -59.98 -20.45
N ALA A 4 -18.86 -58.89 -19.68
CA ALA A 4 -18.34 -57.62 -20.17
C ALA A 4 -16.86 -57.76 -20.55
N ARG A 5 -16.51 -57.45 -21.80
CA ARG A 5 -15.13 -57.46 -22.30
C ARG A 5 -14.49 -56.12 -21.95
N HIS A 6 -13.57 -56.12 -20.99
CA HIS A 6 -12.74 -54.95 -20.67
C HIS A 6 -11.77 -54.71 -21.85
N LYS A 7 -12.05 -53.68 -22.66
CA LYS A 7 -11.16 -53.24 -23.74
C LYS A 7 -10.04 -52.40 -23.12
N ASN A 8 -8.89 -53.01 -22.86
CA ASN A 8 -7.72 -52.29 -22.38
C ASN A 8 -7.19 -51.42 -23.54
N ARG A 9 -7.39 -50.11 -23.46
CA ARG A 9 -6.83 -49.18 -24.45
C ARG A 9 -5.34 -49.08 -24.12
N SER A 10 -4.47 -49.59 -25.00
CA SER A 10 -3.05 -49.27 -24.94
C SER A 10 -2.91 -47.78 -25.13
N ILE A 11 -2.58 -47.06 -24.05
CA ILE A 11 -2.10 -45.69 -24.13
C ILE A 11 -0.79 -45.79 -24.93
N GLY A 12 -0.82 -45.38 -26.20
CA GLY A 12 0.39 -45.25 -27.00
C GLY A 12 1.32 -44.31 -26.26
N GLY A 13 2.47 -44.81 -25.82
CA GLY A 13 3.46 -44.01 -25.12
C GLY A 13 3.96 -42.89 -26.04
N TYR A 14 3.92 -41.65 -25.55
CA TYR A 14 4.56 -40.51 -26.19
C TYR A 14 6.03 -40.82 -26.46
N SER A 15 6.54 -40.39 -27.61
CA SER A 15 7.95 -40.59 -27.96
C SER A 15 8.84 -39.83 -26.97
N LEU A 16 9.94 -40.43 -26.50
CA LEU A 16 10.92 -39.75 -25.64
C LEU A 16 11.40 -38.44 -26.27
N PHE A 17 11.52 -38.40 -27.60
CA PHE A 17 11.93 -37.20 -28.33
C PHE A 17 10.88 -36.08 -28.27
N GLU A 18 9.59 -36.43 -28.31
CA GLU A 18 8.48 -35.48 -28.20
C GLU A 18 8.47 -34.80 -26.83
N PHE A 19 8.73 -35.56 -25.77
CA PHE A 19 8.86 -34.99 -24.44
C PHE A 19 10.07 -34.05 -24.33
N ILE A 20 11.22 -34.42 -24.92
CA ILE A 20 12.44 -33.61 -24.89
C ILE A 20 12.23 -32.26 -25.58
N ILE A 21 11.58 -32.23 -26.76
CA ILE A 21 11.35 -30.96 -27.45
C ILE A 21 10.38 -30.07 -26.67
N VAL A 22 9.35 -30.64 -26.03
CA VAL A 22 8.39 -29.88 -25.21
C VAL A 22 9.07 -29.22 -24.02
N ILE A 23 9.84 -29.96 -23.23
CA ILE A 23 10.53 -29.38 -22.07
C ILE A 23 11.60 -28.37 -22.50
N THR A 24 12.24 -28.58 -23.65
CA THR A 24 13.23 -27.64 -24.20
C THR A 24 12.56 -26.32 -24.57
N VAL A 25 11.44 -26.37 -25.28
CA VAL A 25 10.67 -25.17 -25.67
C VAL A 25 10.11 -24.46 -24.44
N ILE A 26 9.53 -25.20 -23.48
CA ILE A 26 9.04 -24.60 -22.22
C ILE A 26 10.19 -23.95 -21.45
N GLY A 27 11.37 -24.57 -21.41
CA GLY A 27 12.55 -24.01 -20.74
C GLY A 27 12.98 -22.66 -21.32
N VAL A 28 13.04 -22.55 -22.65
CA VAL A 28 13.38 -21.29 -23.33
C VAL A 28 12.33 -20.22 -23.10
N LEU A 29 11.04 -20.56 -23.21
CA LEU A 29 9.94 -19.62 -22.95
C LEU A 29 9.92 -19.15 -21.50
N ALA A 30 10.15 -20.04 -20.54
CA ALA A 30 10.21 -19.71 -19.12
C ALA A 30 11.36 -18.74 -18.81
N ALA A 31 12.54 -18.95 -19.40
CA ALA A 31 13.69 -18.06 -19.19
C ALA A 31 13.41 -16.61 -19.60
N ILE A 32 12.72 -16.40 -20.72
CA ILE A 32 12.32 -15.07 -21.21
C ILE A 32 11.17 -14.51 -20.35
N GLY A 33 10.19 -15.35 -20.02
CA GLY A 33 9.02 -14.96 -19.22
C GLY A 33 9.38 -14.45 -17.83
N ILE A 34 10.37 -15.06 -17.16
CA ILE A 34 10.80 -14.62 -15.83
C ILE A 34 11.35 -13.18 -15.85
N LYS A 35 12.15 -12.83 -16.87
CA LYS A 35 12.75 -11.49 -16.95
C LYS A 35 11.69 -10.40 -17.11
N TYR A 36 10.71 -10.63 -17.98
CA TYR A 36 9.61 -9.69 -18.18
C TYR A 36 8.70 -9.60 -16.95
N TYR A 37 8.40 -10.73 -16.32
CA TYR A 37 7.58 -10.77 -15.11
C TYR A 37 8.17 -9.90 -13.99
N LEU A 38 9.47 -10.01 -13.72
CA LEU A 38 10.12 -9.22 -12.66
C LEU A 38 10.05 -7.71 -12.92
N GLN A 39 10.30 -7.26 -14.15
CA GLN A 39 10.20 -5.84 -14.52
C GLN A 39 8.76 -5.31 -14.36
N SER A 40 7.76 -6.08 -14.81
CA SER A 40 6.35 -5.70 -14.67
C SER A 40 5.93 -5.58 -13.20
N GLN A 41 6.49 -6.38 -12.31
CA GLN A 41 6.19 -6.31 -10.88
C GLN A 41 6.75 -5.02 -10.24
N GLU A 42 7.96 -4.60 -10.60
CA GLU A 42 8.55 -3.35 -10.11
C GLU A 42 7.76 -2.12 -10.59
N GLU A 43 7.32 -2.11 -11.85
CA GLU A 43 6.45 -1.05 -12.37
C GLU A 43 5.09 -1.02 -11.67
N ALA A 44 4.50 -2.20 -11.41
CA ALA A 44 3.26 -2.31 -10.66
C ALA A 44 3.39 -1.76 -9.23
N GLN A 45 4.51 -2.04 -8.54
CA GLN A 45 4.78 -1.49 -7.20
C GLN A 45 4.91 0.04 -7.23
N LYS A 46 5.60 0.60 -8.23
CA LYS A 46 5.68 2.05 -8.44
C LYS A 46 4.30 2.66 -8.73
N ALA A 47 3.49 2.00 -9.55
CA ALA A 47 2.13 2.46 -9.85
C ALA A 47 1.26 2.43 -8.58
N LEU A 48 1.38 1.39 -7.75
CA LEU A 48 0.63 1.23 -6.51
C LEU A 48 0.93 2.35 -5.51
N ILE A 49 2.21 2.61 -5.20
CA ILE A 49 2.58 3.67 -4.25
C ILE A 49 2.12 5.05 -4.74
N ASN A 50 2.22 5.31 -6.05
CA ASN A 50 1.74 6.55 -6.65
C ASN A 50 0.21 6.68 -6.57
N ALA A 51 -0.52 5.58 -6.79
CA ALA A 51 -1.98 5.56 -6.68
C ALA A 51 -2.42 5.81 -5.23
N SER A 52 -1.79 5.13 -4.26
CA SER A 52 -2.05 5.33 -2.84
C SER A 52 -1.76 6.76 -2.39
N ALA A 53 -0.61 7.33 -2.79
CA ALA A 53 -0.27 8.72 -2.48
C ALA A 53 -1.26 9.73 -3.09
N ARG A 54 -1.70 9.52 -4.34
CA ARG A 54 -2.71 10.37 -4.99
C ARG A 54 -4.06 10.28 -4.31
N SER A 55 -4.50 9.07 -3.96
CA SER A 55 -5.74 8.86 -3.22
C SER A 55 -5.69 9.57 -1.87
N PHE A 56 -4.59 9.41 -1.13
CA PHE A 56 -4.36 10.06 0.16
C PHE A 56 -4.38 11.59 0.02
N ALA A 57 -3.65 12.14 -0.97
CA ALA A 57 -3.64 13.57 -1.24
C ALA A 57 -5.03 14.12 -1.54
N SER A 58 -5.83 13.37 -2.31
CA SER A 58 -7.23 13.73 -2.59
C SER A 58 -8.06 13.78 -1.31
N SER A 59 -8.01 12.74 -0.47
CA SER A 59 -8.75 12.70 0.80
C SER A 59 -8.38 13.87 1.73
N VAL A 60 -7.08 14.12 1.89
CA VAL A 60 -6.60 15.25 2.72
C VAL A 60 -7.01 16.60 2.14
N SER A 61 -7.01 16.75 0.81
CA SER A 61 -7.47 17.99 0.17
C SER A 61 -8.97 18.24 0.34
N SER A 62 -9.79 17.18 0.35
CA SER A 62 -11.22 17.29 0.64
C SER A 62 -11.46 17.70 2.09
N LEU A 63 -10.78 17.06 3.04
CA LEU A 63 -10.80 17.43 4.46
C LEU A 63 -10.38 18.88 4.69
N ARG A 64 -9.35 19.33 3.96
CA ARG A 64 -8.93 20.73 3.96
C ARG A 64 -10.05 21.66 3.47
N GLY A 65 -10.77 21.27 2.44
CA GLY A 65 -11.95 21.98 1.96
C GLY A 65 -13.03 22.13 3.03
N HIS A 66 -13.35 21.05 3.75
CA HIS A 66 -14.30 21.08 4.87
C HIS A 66 -13.87 22.07 5.96
N TRP A 67 -12.58 22.07 6.31
CA TRP A 67 -12.04 23.04 7.26
C TRP A 67 -12.20 24.48 6.79
N LEU A 68 -11.91 24.76 5.52
CA LEU A 68 -11.99 26.11 4.96
C LEU A 68 -13.42 26.68 4.99
N VAL A 69 -14.42 25.83 4.82
CA VAL A 69 -15.84 26.24 4.84
C VAL A 69 -16.37 26.41 6.26
N ASN A 70 -15.96 25.54 7.20
CA ASN A 70 -16.50 25.51 8.56
C ASN A 70 -15.68 26.29 9.60
N ARG A 71 -14.65 27.04 9.19
CA ARG A 71 -13.79 27.78 10.12
C ARG A 71 -14.50 29.03 10.68
N THR A 72 -15.25 28.86 11.76
CA THR A 72 -15.85 29.97 12.51
C THR A 72 -14.86 30.66 13.46
N GLU A 73 -13.89 29.93 14.03
CA GLU A 73 -12.89 30.49 14.96
C GLU A 73 -11.47 29.97 14.66
N ARG A 74 -10.44 30.83 14.79
CA ARG A 74 -9.04 30.44 14.54
C ARG A 74 -8.49 29.69 15.77
N GLY A 75 -8.01 28.46 15.58
CA GLY A 75 -7.16 27.78 16.56
C GLY A 75 -7.84 26.67 17.36
N GLU A 76 -9.12 26.38 17.12
CA GLU A 76 -9.73 25.16 17.63
C GLU A 76 -9.34 23.95 16.78
N ILE A 77 -9.22 22.82 17.45
CA ILE A 77 -9.08 21.52 16.82
C ILE A 77 -10.41 21.23 16.11
N HIS A 78 -10.35 21.05 14.79
CA HIS A 78 -11.54 20.75 13.99
C HIS A 78 -11.56 19.26 13.67
N SER A 79 -12.66 18.60 14.00
CA SER A 79 -12.94 17.26 13.54
C SER A 79 -13.93 17.28 12.38
N VAL A 80 -13.76 16.37 11.43
CA VAL A 80 -14.68 16.15 10.32
C VAL A 80 -15.07 14.68 10.35
N ASP A 81 -16.37 14.41 10.38
CA ASP A 81 -16.86 13.04 10.18
C ASP A 81 -16.85 12.72 8.69
N MET A 82 -16.13 11.67 8.32
CA MET A 82 -16.11 11.09 6.98
C MET A 82 -16.57 9.64 7.07
N GLU A 83 -17.81 9.39 6.64
CA GLU A 83 -18.37 8.04 6.51
C GLU A 83 -18.30 7.21 7.81
N GLY A 84 -18.49 7.86 8.97
CA GLY A 84 -18.42 7.22 10.29
C GLY A 84 -17.03 7.14 10.89
N VAL A 85 -16.01 7.69 10.23
CA VAL A 85 -14.67 7.92 10.79
C VAL A 85 -14.50 9.40 11.09
N THR A 86 -14.27 9.73 12.36
CA THR A 86 -13.91 11.10 12.75
C THR A 86 -12.44 11.35 12.44
N VAL A 87 -12.15 12.27 11.52
CA VAL A 87 -10.80 12.71 11.18
C VAL A 87 -10.51 14.04 11.86
N HIS A 88 -9.38 14.12 12.57
CA HIS A 88 -8.97 15.30 13.31
C HIS A 88 -7.96 16.12 12.52
N LEU A 89 -8.20 17.42 12.43
CA LEU A 89 -7.37 18.38 11.71
C LEU A 89 -6.54 19.21 12.69
N ASN A 90 -5.28 19.45 12.34
CA ASN A 90 -4.36 20.24 13.14
C ASN A 90 -4.66 21.74 13.08
N GLU A 91 -3.84 22.55 13.75
CA GLU A 91 -3.98 24.00 13.85
C GLU A 91 -3.85 24.71 12.49
N PHE A 92 -3.19 24.05 11.53
CA PHE A 92 -3.08 24.51 10.15
C PHE A 92 -4.25 24.06 9.28
N GLY A 93 -5.13 23.19 9.80
CA GLY A 93 -6.30 22.57 9.18
C GLY A 93 -5.97 21.47 8.18
N TRP A 94 -4.89 20.74 8.45
CA TRP A 94 -4.48 19.53 7.73
C TRP A 94 -4.77 18.30 8.59
N ALA A 95 -5.14 17.18 7.95
CA ALA A 95 -5.47 15.95 8.67
C ALA A 95 -4.25 15.43 9.43
N ALA A 96 -4.42 15.11 10.70
CA ALA A 96 -3.34 14.74 11.61
C ALA A 96 -3.57 13.38 12.27
N SER A 97 -4.81 13.06 12.64
CA SER A 97 -5.19 11.75 13.18
C SER A 97 -6.61 11.38 12.77
N ALA A 98 -7.03 10.15 13.06
CA ALA A 98 -8.42 9.72 12.90
C ALA A 98 -8.85 8.79 14.03
N GLY A 99 -10.16 8.64 14.22
CA GLY A 99 -10.77 7.82 15.26
C GLY A 99 -10.48 8.34 16.68
N GLU A 100 -10.26 7.41 17.60
CA GLU A 100 -10.05 7.69 19.03
C GLU A 100 -8.61 8.13 19.37
N SER A 101 -7.76 8.35 18.37
CA SER A 101 -6.33 8.62 18.58
C SER A 101 -6.01 10.11 18.77
N GLY A 102 -5.61 10.42 20.01
CA GLY A 102 -4.63 11.46 20.35
C GLY A 102 -4.92 12.91 19.94
N SER A 103 -3.93 13.77 20.16
CA SER A 103 -4.03 15.21 19.94
C SER A 103 -3.62 15.51 18.49
N PRO A 104 -4.49 16.11 17.67
CA PRO A 104 -4.14 16.48 16.30
C PRO A 104 -3.14 17.64 16.22
N SER A 105 -2.55 18.05 17.35
CA SER A 105 -1.56 19.11 17.38
C SER A 105 -0.30 18.67 16.65
N ILE A 106 0.14 19.52 15.73
CA ILE A 106 1.40 19.33 15.02
C ILE A 106 2.62 19.28 15.96
N HIS A 107 2.50 19.77 17.19
CA HIS A 107 3.58 19.84 18.18
C HIS A 107 3.78 18.54 18.98
N ASN A 108 2.77 17.67 19.02
CA ASN A 108 2.83 16.42 19.78
C ASN A 108 2.35 15.23 18.93
N GLN A 109 2.63 15.29 17.63
CA GLN A 109 2.26 14.25 16.70
C GLN A 109 3.06 12.96 16.95
N THR A 110 2.38 11.83 16.84
CA THR A 110 2.91 10.48 17.06
C THR A 110 2.80 9.60 15.80
N PRO A 111 3.67 8.57 15.65
CA PRO A 111 3.52 7.57 14.60
C PRO A 111 2.17 6.84 14.62
N GLN A 112 1.60 6.64 15.82
CA GLN A 112 0.30 6.02 16.04
C GLN A 112 -0.82 6.84 15.40
N GLU A 113 -0.81 8.16 15.58
CA GLU A 113 -1.79 9.05 14.95
C GLU A 113 -1.67 9.05 13.43
N CYS A 114 -0.45 9.02 12.88
CA CYS A 114 -0.24 8.84 11.43
C CYS A 114 -0.82 7.51 10.92
N PHE A 115 -0.72 6.45 11.73
CA PHE A 115 -1.26 5.13 11.40
C PHE A 115 -2.79 5.11 11.43
N PHE A 116 -3.40 5.66 12.47
CA PHE A 116 -4.86 5.79 12.53
C PHE A 116 -5.39 6.71 11.44
N LEU A 117 -4.67 7.78 11.09
CA LEU A 117 -5.01 8.62 9.95
C LEU A 117 -5.04 7.80 8.66
N TRP A 118 -4.04 6.95 8.41
CA TRP A 118 -4.02 6.07 7.24
C TRP A 118 -5.21 5.13 7.21
N LEU A 119 -5.52 4.46 8.34
CA LEU A 119 -6.69 3.59 8.45
C LEU A 119 -8.00 4.34 8.23
N GLY A 120 -8.07 5.60 8.68
CA GLY A 120 -9.29 6.40 8.63
C GLY A 120 -9.60 7.00 7.26
N ILE A 121 -8.58 7.28 6.43
CA ILE A 121 -8.80 7.97 5.14
C ILE A 121 -8.47 7.12 3.91
N SER A 122 -7.76 6.02 4.08
CA SER A 122 -7.40 5.12 2.97
C SER A 122 -8.53 4.11 2.80
N GLN A 123 -9.43 4.37 1.85
CA GLN A 123 -10.62 3.56 1.57
C GLN A 123 -10.32 2.09 1.19
N SER A 124 -9.06 1.76 0.89
CA SER A 124 -8.61 0.40 0.69
C SER A 124 -8.11 -0.16 2.02
N SER A 125 -8.74 -1.24 2.48
CA SER A 125 -8.37 -2.10 3.63
C SER A 125 -7.00 -2.77 3.44
N ILE A 126 -5.97 -1.96 3.19
CA ILE A 126 -4.60 -2.42 3.02
C ILE A 126 -3.98 -2.43 4.40
N ASP A 127 -3.64 -3.63 4.86
CA ASP A 127 -2.99 -3.85 6.15
C ASP A 127 -1.76 -2.96 6.28
N ALA A 128 -1.76 -2.14 7.32
CA ALA A 128 -0.64 -1.33 7.73
C ALA A 128 -0.19 -1.75 9.14
N THR A 129 1.08 -1.58 9.45
CA THR A 129 1.63 -1.70 10.81
C THR A 129 2.49 -0.50 11.16
N ILE A 130 2.77 -0.31 12.44
CA ILE A 130 3.66 0.74 12.93
C ILE A 130 5.08 0.18 13.10
N GLN A 131 6.09 1.04 12.97
CA GLN A 131 7.49 0.70 13.24
C GLN A 131 7.67 0.10 14.65
N GLY A 132 8.16 -1.14 14.73
CA GLY A 132 8.38 -1.88 15.99
C GLY A 132 7.42 -3.05 16.25
N ASP A 133 6.42 -3.25 15.39
CA ASP A 133 5.50 -4.40 15.47
C ASP A 133 6.16 -5.70 14.94
N GLU A 134 6.04 -6.80 15.68
CA GLU A 134 6.53 -8.13 15.30
C GLU A 134 5.94 -8.63 13.97
N ASN A 135 4.78 -8.09 13.56
CA ASN A 135 4.09 -8.43 12.31
C ASN A 135 4.56 -7.62 11.09
N ARG A 136 5.69 -6.90 11.17
CA ARG A 136 6.27 -6.14 10.05
C ARG A 136 6.43 -6.99 8.77
N GLY A 137 6.66 -8.30 8.89
CA GLY A 137 6.78 -9.18 7.72
C GLY A 137 5.48 -9.49 6.95
N ARG A 138 4.31 -9.05 7.44
CA ARG A 138 2.99 -9.41 6.87
C ARG A 138 2.17 -8.23 6.36
N ALA A 139 2.34 -7.04 6.95
CA ALA A 139 1.60 -5.87 6.52
C ALA A 139 2.12 -5.33 5.18
N THR A 140 1.22 -4.74 4.39
CA THR A 140 1.58 -4.16 3.09
C THR A 140 2.19 -2.78 3.25
N TYR A 141 1.81 -2.03 4.28
CA TYR A 141 2.40 -0.73 4.61
C TYR A 141 3.02 -0.69 6.01
N HIS A 142 4.08 0.10 6.16
CA HIS A 142 4.69 0.46 7.43
C HIS A 142 4.64 1.96 7.64
N VAL A 143 4.09 2.36 8.77
CA VAL A 143 3.98 3.76 9.16
C VAL A 143 5.11 4.12 10.10
N SER A 144 5.80 5.21 9.76
CA SER A 144 6.88 5.78 10.58
C SER A 144 6.83 7.30 10.54
N MET A 145 7.63 7.92 11.40
CA MET A 145 7.71 9.37 11.51
C MET A 145 9.19 9.79 11.50
N PRO A 146 9.81 9.99 10.32
CA PRO A 146 11.23 10.35 10.22
C PRO A 146 11.54 11.75 10.78
N ASP A 147 10.54 12.63 10.84
CA ASP A 147 10.61 13.97 11.41
C ASP A 147 9.26 14.27 12.09
N SER A 148 9.23 15.14 13.11
CA SER A 148 8.05 15.49 13.92
C SER A 148 6.86 16.04 13.12
N TYR A 149 7.03 16.31 11.83
CA TYR A 149 6.00 16.85 10.94
C TYR A 149 5.73 16.01 9.69
N ILE A 150 6.37 14.84 9.57
CA ILE A 150 6.28 13.99 8.38
C ILE A 150 5.77 12.61 8.77
N CYS A 151 4.55 12.28 8.32
CA CYS A 151 4.08 10.89 8.34
C CYS A 151 4.62 10.19 7.08
N ARG A 152 5.38 9.11 7.26
CA ARG A 152 5.91 8.28 6.17
C ARG A 152 5.15 6.98 6.09
N TYR A 153 4.67 6.66 4.89
CA TYR A 153 3.98 5.42 4.56
C TYR A 153 4.82 4.63 3.57
N GLU A 154 5.46 3.57 4.07
CA GLU A 154 6.40 2.73 3.33
C GLU A 154 5.73 1.43 2.88
N LEU A 155 5.85 1.08 1.60
CA LEU A 155 5.36 -0.17 1.04
C LEU A 155 6.33 -1.31 1.40
N ALA A 156 5.81 -2.35 2.03
CA ALA A 156 6.56 -3.55 2.39
C ALA A 156 6.92 -4.35 1.13
N ILE A 157 8.13 -4.15 0.62
CA ILE A 157 8.68 -4.91 -0.50
C ILE A 157 9.80 -5.83 0.00
N LYS A 158 9.88 -7.03 -0.58
CA LYS A 158 10.86 -8.06 -0.16
C LYS A 158 12.29 -7.77 -0.65
N ASN A 159 12.44 -6.84 -1.59
CA ASN A 159 13.72 -6.43 -2.14
C ASN A 159 14.36 -5.36 -1.22
N ASN A 160 15.68 -5.15 -1.30
CA ASN A 160 16.39 -4.12 -0.53
C ASN A 160 16.08 -2.68 -0.98
N ASP A 161 14.99 -2.50 -1.72
CA ASP A 161 14.49 -1.23 -2.20
C ASP A 161 13.52 -0.64 -1.18
N THR A 162 13.39 0.68 -1.19
CA THR A 162 12.41 1.35 -0.33
C THR A 162 11.51 2.23 -1.17
N LEU A 163 10.21 1.96 -1.08
CA LEU A 163 9.15 2.71 -1.74
C LEU A 163 8.27 3.31 -0.66
N PHE A 164 8.20 4.64 -0.59
CA PHE A 164 7.36 5.32 0.39
C PHE A 164 6.81 6.63 -0.16
N PHE A 165 5.79 7.14 0.51
CA PHE A 165 5.40 8.54 0.34
C PHE A 165 5.37 9.24 1.69
N ASP A 166 5.74 10.52 1.66
CA ASP A 166 5.80 11.39 2.81
C ASP A 166 4.65 12.38 2.75
N TYR A 167 3.92 12.47 3.85
CA TYR A 167 2.87 13.46 4.07
C TYR A 167 3.34 14.50 5.10
N ASN A 168 3.37 15.76 4.69
CA ASN A 168 3.79 16.86 5.53
C ASN A 168 2.58 17.53 6.21
N LEU A 169 2.54 17.44 7.54
CA LEU A 169 1.44 17.93 8.38
C LEU A 169 1.30 19.46 8.38
N ARG A 170 2.36 20.20 8.02
CA ARG A 170 2.36 21.67 8.03
C ARG A 170 1.66 22.26 6.81
N ASN A 171 1.79 21.61 5.65
CA ASN A 171 1.37 22.17 4.37
C ASN A 171 0.52 21.22 3.52
N GLY A 172 0.23 20.01 4.01
CA GLY A 172 -0.59 19.04 3.31
C GLY A 172 0.08 18.36 2.11
N ARG A 173 1.38 18.62 1.88
CA ARG A 173 2.07 18.08 0.71
C ARG A 173 2.29 16.59 0.86
N VAL A 174 1.88 15.84 -0.17
CA VAL A 174 2.18 14.42 -0.34
C VAL A 174 3.25 14.27 -1.42
N ALA A 175 4.38 13.63 -1.09
CA ALA A 175 5.49 13.43 -2.02
C ALA A 175 5.92 11.97 -2.01
N VAL A 176 5.92 11.34 -3.19
CA VAL A 176 6.43 9.98 -3.37
C VAL A 176 7.95 10.04 -3.54
N SER A 177 8.66 9.21 -2.80
CA SER A 177 10.11 9.04 -2.94
C SER A 177 10.42 7.57 -3.14
N THR A 178 11.36 7.29 -4.03
CA THR A 178 11.78 5.93 -4.34
C THR A 178 13.30 5.86 -4.26
N HIS A 179 13.83 4.93 -3.47
CA HIS A 179 15.26 4.65 -3.41
C HIS A 179 15.49 3.20 -3.82
N PHE A 180 16.08 3.02 -5.00
CA PHE A 180 16.42 1.71 -5.57
C PHE A 180 17.93 1.49 -5.42
N SER A 181 18.32 0.35 -4.86
CA SER A 181 19.72 -0.07 -4.82
C SER A 181 19.97 -0.92 -6.06
N LEU A 182 20.67 -0.37 -7.06
CA LEU A 182 21.13 -1.12 -8.24
C LEU A 182 22.15 -2.19 -7.86
#